data_AF-A0A7S0RBI2-F1
#
_entry.id   AF-A0A7S0RBI2-F1
#
_cell.length_a   1.000
_cell.length_b   1.000
_cell.length_c   1.000
_cell.angle_alpha   90.00
_cell.angle_beta   90.00
_cell.angle_gamma   90.00
#
_symmetry.space_group_name_H-M   'P 1'
#
loop_
_entity.id
_entity.type
_entity.pdbx_description
1 polymer ?
#
loop_
_entity_poly.entity_id
_entity_poly.type
_entity_poly.pdbx_seq_one_letter_code
_entity_poly.pdbx_strand_id
1 'polypeptide(L)'
;TLCAAALLPFNLFMYTRLAYGDQPVSLDWGYILTSVGVVLAAISTGLVLSAKCTPAVRRRVFRLANLAGVGLVAMAWSSATGGEHPIWDRTWRFYFAVAIPPAAGLVSSTLIALALRLAKPECLAVAVEVCY
;
A
#
# COMPACT_ATOMS: atom_id res chain seq x y z
N THR A 1 0.16 -9.89 0.96
CA THR A 1 0.48 -8.73 1.82
C THR A 1 1.73 -8.90 2.68
N LEU A 2 1.86 -9.92 3.56
CA LEU A 2 3.04 -10.06 4.45
C LEU A 2 4.38 -10.15 3.70
N CYS A 3 4.48 -11.01 2.69
CA CYS A 3 5.70 -11.12 1.87
C CYS A 3 5.99 -9.83 1.09
N ALA A 4 4.96 -9.17 0.56
CA ALA A 4 5.11 -7.90 -0.16
C ALA A 4 5.61 -6.77 0.76
N ALA A 5 5.07 -6.67 1.98
CA ALA A 5 5.51 -5.72 2.99
C ALA A 5 6.96 -5.98 3.43
N ALA A 6 7.37 -7.24 3.57
CA ALA A 6 8.75 -7.60 3.86
C ALA A 6 9.72 -7.30 2.70
N LEU A 7 9.25 -7.39 1.45
CA LEU A 7 10.02 -7.08 0.24
C LEU A 7 10.06 -5.58 -0.09
N LEU A 8 9.25 -4.75 0.58
CA LEU A 8 9.18 -3.31 0.32
C LEU A 8 10.53 -2.60 0.51
N PRO A 9 11.30 -2.81 1.61
CA PRO A 9 12.62 -2.20 1.76
C PRO A 9 13.59 -2.62 0.66
N PHE A 10 13.51 -3.88 0.21
CA PHE A 10 14.35 -4.40 -0.87
C PHE A 10 14.00 -3.77 -2.22
N ASN A 11 12.70 -3.67 -2.54
CA ASN A 11 12.23 -2.96 -3.74
C ASN A 11 12.69 -1.50 -3.71
N LEU A 12 12.56 -0.82 -2.57
CA LEU A 12 12.99 0.57 -2.41
C LEU A 12 14.49 0.72 -2.65
N PHE A 13 15.31 -0.20 -2.12
CA PHE A 13 16.75 -0.24 -2.36
C PHE A 13 17.09 -0.39 -3.84
N MET A 14 16.44 -1.34 -4.53
CA MET A 14 16.68 -1.54 -5.96
C MET A 14 16.27 -0.33 -6.79
N TYR A 15 15.06 0.22 -6.56
CA TYR A 15 14.57 1.36 -7.34
C TYR A 15 15.35 2.64 -7.09
N THR A 16 15.77 2.90 -5.86
CA THR A 16 16.57 4.09 -5.55
C THR A 16 17.95 4.03 -6.22
N ARG A 17 18.61 2.86 -6.19
CA ARG A 17 19.86 2.62 -6.92
C ARG A 17 19.70 2.72 -8.43
N LEU A 18 18.61 2.19 -8.99
CA LEU A 18 18.36 2.23 -10.43
C LEU A 18 17.95 3.63 -10.94
N ALA A 19 17.15 4.36 -10.17
CA ALA A 19 16.62 5.66 -10.58
C ALA A 19 17.60 6.83 -10.33
N TYR A 20 18.39 6.76 -9.24
CA TYR A 20 19.29 7.84 -8.84
C TYR A 20 20.78 7.51 -9.00
N GLY A 21 21.12 6.28 -9.40
CA GLY A 21 22.50 5.84 -9.62
C GLY A 21 23.36 5.96 -8.36
N ASP A 22 24.48 6.69 -8.47
CA ASP A 22 25.42 6.96 -7.37
C ASP A 22 25.11 8.25 -6.60
N GLN A 23 24.01 8.96 -6.91
CA GLN A 23 23.66 10.13 -6.09
C GLN A 23 23.29 9.69 -4.67
N PRO A 24 23.84 10.35 -3.63
CA PRO A 24 23.62 9.97 -2.24
C PRO A 24 22.21 10.37 -1.79
N VAL A 25 21.21 9.56 -2.12
CA VAL A 25 19.90 9.63 -1.48
C VAL A 25 20.05 9.01 -0.09
N SER A 26 20.14 9.85 0.94
CA SER A 26 20.23 9.40 2.33
C SER A 26 18.87 8.88 2.79
N LEU A 27 18.65 7.58 2.65
CA LEU A 27 17.50 6.90 3.23
C LEU A 27 17.85 6.42 4.64
N ASP A 28 17.02 6.81 5.62
CA ASP A 28 17.10 6.25 6.96
C ASP A 28 16.48 4.85 6.97
N TRP A 29 17.34 3.86 6.70
CA TRP A 29 16.98 2.45 6.69
C TRP A 29 16.45 1.97 8.05
N GLY A 30 16.88 2.59 9.16
CA GLY A 30 16.38 2.27 10.49
C GLY A 30 14.90 2.65 10.62
N TYR A 31 14.53 3.84 10.16
CA TYR A 31 13.14 4.29 10.16
C TYR A 31 12.25 3.45 9.22
N ILE A 32 12.76 3.11 8.04
CA ILE A 32 12.00 2.29 7.06
C ILE A 32 11.77 0.87 7.60
N LEU A 33 12.78 0.23 8.17
CA LEU A 33 12.65 -1.12 8.71
C LEU A 33 11.75 -1.16 9.95
N THR A 34 11.87 -0.18 10.84
CA THR A 34 11.01 -0.10 12.04
C THR A 34 9.55 0.14 11.66
N SER A 35 9.26 1.04 10.73
CA SER A 35 7.89 1.27 10.25
C SER A 35 7.27 0.03 9.59
N VAL A 36 8.00 -0.68 8.71
CA VAL A 36 7.55 -1.95 8.13
C VAL A 36 7.32 -3.01 9.22
N GLY A 37 8.23 -3.09 10.19
CA GLY A 37 8.12 -4.00 11.33
C GLY A 37 6.85 -3.77 12.14
N VAL A 38 6.49 -2.49 12.41
CA VAL A 38 5.25 -2.12 13.10
C VAL A 38 4.02 -2.60 12.32
N VAL A 39 3.99 -2.40 10.99
CA VAL A 39 2.87 -2.85 10.15
C VAL A 39 2.75 -4.37 10.16
N LEU A 40 3.86 -5.10 9.99
CA LEU A 40 3.87 -6.56 10.01
C LEU A 40 3.42 -7.11 11.37
N ALA A 41 3.87 -6.50 12.47
CA ALA A 41 3.46 -6.87 13.82
C ALA A 41 1.96 -6.62 14.05
N ALA A 42 1.43 -5.49 13.58
CA ALA A 42 0.00 -5.17 13.68
C ALA A 42 -0.88 -6.16 12.91
N ILE A 43 -0.51 -6.49 11.65
CA ILE A 43 -1.23 -7.47 10.84
C ILE A 43 -1.18 -8.86 11.50
N SER A 44 0.00 -9.29 11.92
CA SER A 44 0.19 -10.60 12.56
C SER A 44 -0.61 -10.72 13.85
N THR A 45 -0.59 -9.66 14.68
CA THR A 45 -1.39 -9.59 15.91
C THR A 45 -2.88 -9.65 15.61
N GLY A 46 -3.35 -8.91 14.59
CA GLY A 46 -4.74 -8.96 14.13
C GLY A 46 -5.18 -10.36 13.71
N LEU A 47 -4.33 -11.08 12.98
CA LEU A 47 -4.59 -12.47 12.57
C LEU A 47 -4.64 -13.43 13.76
N VAL A 48 -3.69 -13.33 14.69
CA VAL A 48 -3.66 -14.18 15.90
C VAL A 48 -4.89 -13.93 16.77
N LEU A 49 -5.27 -12.67 16.98
CA LEU A 49 -6.49 -12.31 17.72
C LEU A 49 -7.74 -12.82 17.00
N SER A 50 -7.81 -12.71 15.67
CA SER A 50 -8.94 -13.22 14.89
C SER A 50 -9.10 -14.74 15.00
N ALA A 51 -7.98 -15.47 15.06
CA ALA A 51 -7.96 -16.93 15.17
C ALA A 51 -8.25 -17.46 16.58
N LYS A 52 -7.76 -16.78 17.63
CA LYS A 52 -7.81 -17.28 19.01
C LYS A 52 -8.92 -16.65 19.88
N CYS A 53 -9.49 -15.51 19.50
CA CYS A 53 -10.47 -14.81 20.34
C CYS A 53 -11.93 -15.16 20.03
N THR A 54 -12.78 -14.94 21.03
CA THR A 54 -14.24 -15.12 20.91
C THR A 54 -14.87 -14.13 19.93
N PRO A 55 -16.03 -14.47 19.32
CA PRO A 55 -16.69 -13.63 18.33
C PRO A 55 -17.08 -12.23 18.85
N ALA A 56 -17.29 -12.07 20.16
CA ALA A 56 -17.59 -10.79 20.78
C ALA A 56 -16.38 -9.85 20.78
N VAL A 57 -15.19 -10.36 21.12
CA VAL A 57 -13.92 -9.59 21.09
C VAL A 57 -13.58 -9.22 19.65
N ARG A 58 -13.68 -10.17 18.73
CA ARG A 58 -13.44 -9.95 17.29
C ARG A 58 -14.31 -8.80 16.76
N ARG A 59 -15.60 -8.76 17.11
CA ARG A 59 -16.52 -7.67 16.68
C ARG A 59 -16.15 -6.30 17.26
N ARG A 60 -15.56 -6.23 18.46
CA ARG A 60 -15.06 -4.96 19.03
C ARG A 60 -13.80 -4.50 18.29
N VAL A 61 -12.85 -5.41 18.08
CA VAL A 61 -11.61 -5.13 17.35
C VAL A 61 -11.91 -4.66 15.92
N PHE A 62 -12.85 -5.31 15.22
CA PHE A 62 -13.28 -4.86 13.88
C PHE A 62 -13.84 -3.44 13.87
N ARG A 63 -14.65 -3.06 14.86
CA ARG A 63 -15.19 -1.69 14.95
C ARG A 63 -14.09 -0.66 15.19
N LEU A 64 -13.13 -0.98 16.06
CA LEU A 64 -11.97 -0.13 16.31
C LEU A 64 -11.10 0.01 15.06
N ALA A 65 -10.85 -1.08 14.34
CA ALA A 65 -10.09 -1.06 13.09
C ALA A 65 -10.78 -0.22 12.02
N ASN A 66 -12.10 -0.33 11.87
CA ASN A 66 -12.87 0.51 10.94
C ASN A 66 -12.83 1.98 11.34
N LEU A 67 -12.96 2.30 12.63
CA LEU A 67 -12.85 3.67 13.13
C LEU A 67 -11.45 4.24 12.84
N ALA A 68 -10.39 3.46 13.09
CA ALA A 68 -9.02 3.85 12.78
C ALA A 68 -8.82 4.06 11.27
N GLY A 69 -9.38 3.20 10.42
CA GLY A 69 -9.35 3.35 8.96
C GLY A 69 -10.02 4.65 8.49
N VAL A 70 -11.20 4.97 9.01
CA VAL A 70 -11.88 6.24 8.73
C VAL A 70 -11.05 7.43 9.23
N GLY A 71 -10.43 7.31 10.41
CA GLY A 71 -9.52 8.32 10.95
C GLY A 71 -8.31 8.57 10.05
N LEU A 72 -7.70 7.51 9.49
CA LEU A 72 -6.61 7.63 8.53
C LEU A 72 -7.02 8.35 7.25
N VAL A 73 -8.22 8.07 6.73
CA VAL A 73 -8.76 8.79 5.56
C VAL A 73 -8.94 10.28 5.87
N ALA A 74 -9.49 10.61 7.05
CA ALA A 74 -9.66 12.00 7.48
C ALA A 74 -8.30 12.73 7.64
N MET A 75 -7.29 12.05 8.18
CA MET A 75 -5.93 12.59 8.32
C MET A 75 -5.23 12.77 6.96
N ALA A 76 -5.44 11.85 6.02
CA ALA A 76 -4.91 11.98 4.67
C ALA A 76 -5.55 13.18 3.95
N TRP A 77 -6.86 13.37 4.12
CA TRP A 77 -7.57 14.53 3.59
C TRP A 77 -7.04 15.84 4.15
N SER A 78 -6.89 15.96 5.47
CA SER A 78 -6.39 17.18 6.10
C SER A 78 -4.96 17.51 5.65
N SER A 79 -4.11 16.48 5.52
CA SER A 79 -2.75 16.63 5.00
C SER A 79 -2.72 17.06 3.53
N ALA A 80 -3.65 16.55 2.72
CA ALA A 80 -3.76 16.88 1.30
C ALA A 80 -4.24 18.32 1.06
N THR A 81 -5.15 18.84 1.88
CA THR A 81 -5.73 20.17 1.71
C THR A 81 -5.01 21.28 2.47
N GLY A 82 -4.42 20.97 3.64
CA GLY A 82 -3.86 21.95 4.57
C GLY A 82 -2.34 21.94 4.72
N GLY A 83 -1.62 21.06 4.02
CA GLY A 83 -0.15 20.99 4.07
C GLY A 83 0.53 22.13 3.31
N GLU A 84 1.85 22.28 3.51
CA GLU A 84 2.71 23.29 2.85
C GLU A 84 2.67 23.22 1.31
N HIS A 85 2.23 22.08 0.76
CA HIS A 85 2.03 21.89 -0.66
C HIS A 85 0.70 21.20 -0.95
N PRO A 86 -0.40 21.97 -1.06
CA PRO A 86 -1.73 21.40 -1.27
C PRO A 86 -1.79 20.63 -2.60
N ILE A 87 -2.56 19.53 -2.60
CA ILE A 87 -2.65 18.65 -3.78
C ILE A 87 -3.16 19.36 -5.03
N TRP A 88 -3.96 20.41 -4.84
CA TRP A 88 -4.62 21.18 -5.91
C TRP A 88 -3.67 22.12 -6.66
N ASP A 89 -2.54 22.47 -6.04
CA ASP A 89 -1.55 23.42 -6.58
C ASP A 89 -0.42 22.69 -7.36
N ARG A 90 -0.64 21.44 -7.74
CA ARG A 90 0.32 20.65 -8.51
C ARG A 90 0.11 20.81 -10.01
N THR A 91 1.20 20.83 -10.76
CA THR A 91 1.16 20.84 -12.23
C THR A 91 0.43 19.62 -12.78
N TRP A 92 -0.30 19.75 -13.88
CA TRP A 92 -1.00 18.65 -14.56
C TRP A 92 -0.15 17.38 -14.75
N ARG A 93 1.16 17.54 -15.02
CA ARG A 93 2.14 16.45 -15.16
C ARG A 93 2.24 15.56 -13.92
N PHE A 94 2.09 16.13 -12.72
CA PHE A 94 2.12 15.39 -11.47
C PHE A 94 0.97 14.38 -11.40
N TYR A 95 -0.25 14.80 -11.75
CA TYR A 95 -1.41 13.91 -11.72
C TYR A 95 -1.27 12.76 -12.71
N PHE A 96 -0.78 13.02 -13.93
CA PHE A 96 -0.50 11.94 -14.88
C PHE A 96 0.61 11.01 -14.37
N ALA A 97 1.70 11.56 -13.83
CA ALA A 97 2.79 10.75 -13.27
C ALA A 97 2.32 9.83 -12.14
N VAL A 98 1.39 10.28 -11.29
CA VAL A 98 0.80 9.48 -10.21
C VAL A 98 -0.24 8.47 -10.73
N ALA A 99 -0.99 8.81 -11.77
CA ALA A 99 -2.02 7.93 -12.35
C ALA A 99 -1.44 6.79 -13.22
N ILE A 100 -0.25 6.98 -13.80
CA ILE A 100 0.37 6.00 -14.70
C ILE A 100 0.66 4.66 -14.01
N PRO A 101 1.35 4.59 -12.85
CA PRO A 101 1.66 3.31 -12.20
C PRO A 101 0.44 2.43 -11.91
N PRO A 102 -0.65 2.92 -11.27
CA PRO A 102 -1.82 2.07 -11.02
C PRO A 102 -2.53 1.68 -12.32
N ALA A 103 -2.61 2.57 -13.32
CA ALA A 103 -3.20 2.24 -14.62
C ALA A 103 -2.39 1.17 -15.37
N ALA A 104 -1.06 1.31 -15.39
CA ALA A 104 -0.16 0.33 -15.99
C ALA A 104 -0.21 -1.02 -15.26
N GLY A 105 -0.28 -1.00 -13.92
CA GLY A 105 -0.48 -2.19 -13.09
C GLY A 105 -1.80 -2.90 -13.41
N LEU A 106 -2.91 -2.16 -13.54
CA LEU A 106 -4.21 -2.70 -13.89
C LEU A 106 -4.22 -3.36 -15.27
N VAL A 107 -3.67 -2.67 -16.28
CA VAL A 107 -3.63 -3.18 -17.66
C VAL A 107 -2.73 -4.41 -17.74
N SER A 108 -1.52 -4.35 -17.20
CA SER A 108 -0.56 -5.46 -17.25
C SER A 108 -1.08 -6.69 -16.49
N SER A 109 -1.63 -6.54 -15.29
CA SER A 109 -2.19 -7.64 -14.51
C SER A 109 -3.38 -8.30 -15.21
N THR A 110 -4.26 -7.51 -15.81
CA THR A 110 -5.41 -8.03 -16.57
C THR A 110 -4.95 -8.79 -17.81
N LEU A 111 -3.98 -8.25 -18.57
CA LEU A 111 -3.42 -8.93 -19.75
C LEU A 111 -2.76 -10.25 -19.39
N ILE A 112 -2.01 -10.30 -18.28
CA ILE A 112 -1.37 -11.52 -17.79
C ILE A 112 -2.42 -12.53 -17.33
N ALA A 113 -3.45 -12.11 -16.58
CA ALA A 113 -4.52 -12.99 -16.13
C ALA A 113 -5.31 -13.60 -17.30
N LEU A 114 -5.56 -12.80 -18.35
CA LEU A 114 -6.16 -13.27 -19.59
C LEU A 114 -5.25 -14.23 -20.36
N ALA A 115 -3.94 -13.95 -20.44
CA ALA A 115 -2.97 -14.82 -21.08
C ALA A 115 -2.87 -16.19 -20.38
N LEU A 116 -3.01 -16.20 -19.05
CA LEU A 116 -3.06 -17.40 -18.22
C LEU A 116 -4.43 -18.10 -18.23
N ARG A 117 -5.43 -17.55 -18.95
CA ARG A 117 -6.79 -18.10 -19.10
C ARG A 117 -7.52 -18.31 -17.77
N LEU A 118 -7.31 -17.40 -16.81
CA LEU A 118 -8.05 -17.42 -15.55
C LEU A 118 -9.55 -17.20 -15.79
N ALA A 119 -10.37 -17.67 -14.85
CA ALA A 119 -11.80 -17.39 -14.90
C ALA A 119 -12.04 -15.88 -14.75
N LYS A 120 -13.06 -15.34 -15.42
CA LYS A 120 -13.43 -13.91 -15.32
C LYS A 120 -13.46 -13.35 -13.87
N PRO A 121 -14.01 -14.05 -12.85
CA PRO A 121 -13.93 -13.55 -11.47
C PRO A 121 -12.51 -13.50 -10.90
N GLU A 122 -11.65 -14.45 -11.28
CA GLU A 122 -10.26 -14.50 -10.83
C GLU A 122 -9.42 -13.40 -11.50
N CYS A 123 -9.65 -13.12 -12.78
CA CYS A 123 -9.01 -12.00 -13.47
C CYS A 123 -9.31 -10.67 -12.77
N LEU A 124 -10.56 -10.44 -12.36
CA LEU A 124 -10.93 -9.23 -11.63
C LEU A 124 -10.25 -9.18 -10.25
N ALA A 125 -10.17 -10.30 -9.54
CA ALA A 125 -9.48 -10.36 -8.25
C ALA A 125 -7.99 -10.01 -8.39
N VAL A 126 -7.30 -10.57 -9.38
CA VAL A 126 -5.89 -10.25 -9.66
C VAL A 126 -5.69 -8.78 -10.03
N ALA A 127 -6.58 -8.22 -10.86
CA ALA A 127 -6.51 -6.82 -11.26
C ALA A 127 -6.66 -5.86 -10.06
N VAL A 128 -7.57 -6.17 -9.13
CA VAL A 128 -7.78 -5.36 -7.91
C VAL A 128 -6.59 -5.46 -6.97
N GLU A 129 -6.07 -6.66 -6.72
CA GLU A 129 -4.95 -6.89 -5.78
C GLU A 129 -3.60 -6.33 -6.27
N VAL A 130 -3.44 -6.01 -7.55
CA VAL A 130 -2.21 -5.38 -8.07
C VAL A 130 -2.23 -3.86 -7.86
N CYS A 131 -3.41 -3.25 -7.83
CA CYS A 131 -3.57 -1.80 -7.70
C CYS A 131 -3.78 -1.33 -6.25
N TYR A 132 -4.06 -2.25 -5.33
CA TYR A 132 -4.42 -1.97 -3.94
C TYR A 132 -3.35 -2.51 -2.97
#